data_AF-A0A382RGZ8-F1
#
_entry.id   AF-A0A382RGZ8-F1
#
_cell.length_a   1.000
_cell.length_b   1.000
_cell.length_c   1.000
_cell.angle_alpha   90.00
_cell.angle_beta   90.00
_cell.angle_gamma   90.00
#
_symmetry.space_group_name_H-M   'P 1'
#
loop_
_entity.id
_entity.type
_entity.pdbx_description
1 polymer ?
#
loop_
_entity_poly.entity_id
_entity_poly.type
_entity_poly.pdbx_seq_one_letter_code
_entity_poly.pdbx_strand_id
1 'polypeptide(L)'
;MKFVRFLTVAVAFFIATPSFADVASEMAKAANALLVSLDKEQTSLATFKFNGEERTYWHFIPAEMLKGGHRKGLQIKQMTGQQRMLTHALLKTVLS
;
A
#
# COMPACT_ATOMS: atom_id res chain seq x y z
N MET A 1 33.17 -60.66 15.81
CA MET A 1 33.72 -59.70 14.82
C MET A 1 32.70 -58.59 14.62
N LYS A 2 33.17 -57.34 14.67
CA LYS A 2 32.41 -56.11 14.92
C LYS A 2 31.68 -55.64 13.65
N PHE A 3 30.34 -55.61 13.64
CA PHE A 3 29.59 -54.89 12.61
C PHE A 3 29.30 -53.46 13.10
N VAL A 4 30.04 -52.50 12.54
CA VAL A 4 29.97 -51.08 12.87
C VAL A 4 28.72 -50.46 12.23
N ARG A 5 27.92 -49.79 13.05
CA ARG A 5 26.76 -48.97 12.67
C ARG A 5 27.24 -47.73 11.92
N PHE A 6 26.79 -47.52 10.69
CA PHE A 6 26.90 -46.23 10.00
C PHE A 6 25.57 -45.49 10.16
N LEU A 7 25.52 -44.56 11.12
CA LEU A 7 24.42 -43.60 11.26
C LEU A 7 24.83 -42.33 10.51
N THR A 8 24.45 -42.22 9.23
CA THR A 8 24.59 -40.98 8.46
C THR A 8 23.53 -39.98 8.91
N VAL A 9 23.94 -38.97 9.67
CA VAL A 9 23.13 -37.78 9.95
C VAL A 9 23.27 -36.83 8.75
N ALA A 10 22.23 -36.74 7.94
CA ALA A 10 22.11 -35.72 6.90
C ALA A 10 21.60 -34.42 7.54
N VAL A 11 22.49 -33.45 7.75
CA VAL A 11 22.11 -32.09 8.17
C VAL A 11 21.64 -31.34 6.92
N ALA A 12 20.33 -31.13 6.78
CA ALA A 12 19.76 -30.27 5.75
C ALA A 12 20.00 -28.81 6.13
N PHE A 13 20.91 -28.14 5.42
CA PHE A 13 21.12 -26.70 5.53
C PHE A 13 19.98 -26.00 4.79
N PHE A 14 18.96 -25.54 5.51
CA PHE A 14 17.94 -24.66 4.95
C PHE A 14 18.59 -23.29 4.68
N ILE A 15 18.97 -23.05 3.43
CA ILE A 15 19.35 -21.71 2.98
C ILE A 15 18.06 -20.89 2.96
N ALA A 16 17.84 -20.06 3.99
CA ALA A 16 16.76 -19.08 3.98
C ALA A 16 17.00 -18.11 2.83
N THR A 17 16.21 -18.21 1.76
CA THR A 17 16.23 -17.20 0.71
C THR A 17 15.74 -15.88 1.30
N PRO A 18 16.51 -14.79 1.24
CA PRO A 18 16.00 -13.50 1.67
C PRO A 18 14.79 -13.16 0.82
N SER A 19 13.61 -13.05 1.46
CA SER A 19 12.42 -12.51 0.81
C SER A 19 12.63 -11.01 0.67
N PHE A 20 12.78 -10.53 -0.56
CA PHE A 20 12.69 -9.10 -0.81
C PHE A 20 11.24 -8.66 -0.59
N ALA A 21 11.06 -7.46 -0.02
CA ALA A 21 9.73 -6.89 0.12
C ALA A 21 9.16 -6.62 -1.28
N ASP A 22 8.02 -7.23 -1.61
CA ASP A 22 7.25 -6.89 -2.80
C ASP A 22 6.40 -5.66 -2.51
N VAL A 23 7.05 -4.50 -2.51
CA VAL A 23 6.45 -3.20 -2.19
C VAL A 23 5.24 -2.91 -3.09
N ALA A 24 5.30 -3.29 -4.37
CA ALA A 24 4.23 -3.07 -5.31
C ALA A 24 2.98 -3.89 -4.95
N SER A 25 3.16 -5.17 -4.63
CA SER A 25 2.06 -6.04 -4.18
C SER A 25 1.45 -5.57 -2.85
N GLU A 26 2.28 -5.23 -1.86
CA GLU A 26 1.79 -4.77 -0.56
C GLU A 26 1.04 -3.43 -0.65
N MET A 27 1.56 -2.49 -1.45
CA MET A 27 0.87 -1.22 -1.71
C MET A 27 -0.48 -1.45 -2.42
N ALA A 28 -0.53 -2.32 -3.44
CA ALA A 28 -1.77 -2.65 -4.14
C ALA A 28 -2.80 -3.30 -3.21
N LYS A 29 -2.36 -4.23 -2.34
CA LYS A 29 -3.21 -4.87 -1.34
C LYS A 29 -3.77 -3.86 -0.35
N ALA A 30 -2.95 -2.94 0.18
CA ALA A 30 -3.40 -1.91 1.10
C ALA A 30 -4.37 -0.91 0.43
N ALA A 31 -4.10 -0.52 -0.82
CA ALA A 31 -4.97 0.36 -1.59
C ALA A 31 -6.34 -0.28 -1.83
N ASN A 32 -6.39 -1.56 -2.22
CA ASN A 32 -7.64 -2.29 -2.38
C ASN A 32 -8.43 -2.40 -1.08
N ALA A 33 -7.75 -2.65 0.06
CA ALA A 33 -8.40 -2.69 1.36
C ALA A 33 -9.04 -1.33 1.73
N LEU A 34 -8.36 -0.22 1.44
CA LEU A 34 -8.94 1.13 1.58
C LEU A 34 -10.17 1.29 0.69
N LEU A 35 -10.07 1.00 -0.62
CA LEU A 35 -11.15 1.20 -1.58
C LEU A 35 -12.42 0.42 -1.22
N VAL A 36 -12.30 -0.84 -0.77
CA VAL A 36 -13.44 -1.66 -0.34
C VAL A 36 -14.18 -1.06 0.86
N SER A 37 -13.49 -0.27 1.69
CA SER A 37 -14.10 0.37 2.86
C SER A 37 -14.84 1.68 2.56
N LEU A 38 -14.71 2.22 1.35
CA LEU A 38 -15.31 3.49 0.95
C LEU A 38 -16.72 3.28 0.39
N ASP A 39 -17.62 4.22 0.66
CA ASP A 39 -18.88 4.28 -0.07
C ASP A 39 -18.68 4.80 -1.51
N LYS A 40 -19.76 4.85 -2.29
CA LYS A 40 -19.72 5.26 -3.70
C LYS A 40 -19.25 6.71 -3.88
N GLU A 41 -19.67 7.61 -3.00
CA GLU A 41 -19.30 9.03 -3.08
C GLU A 41 -17.83 9.20 -2.73
N GLN A 42 -17.39 8.61 -1.61
CA GLN A 42 -16.00 8.59 -1.18
C GLN A 42 -15.08 7.96 -2.23
N THR A 43 -15.47 6.84 -2.85
CA THR A 43 -14.70 6.19 -3.92
C THR A 43 -14.52 7.10 -5.12
N SER A 44 -15.57 7.86 -5.49
CA SER A 44 -15.49 8.81 -6.60
C SER A 44 -14.53 9.98 -6.32
N LEU A 45 -14.38 10.38 -5.05
CA LEU A 45 -13.44 11.40 -4.62
C LEU A 45 -12.01 10.85 -4.44
N ALA A 46 -11.86 9.58 -4.08
CA ALA A 46 -10.58 8.96 -3.78
C ALA A 46 -9.84 8.43 -5.02
N THR A 47 -10.50 8.38 -6.18
CA THR A 47 -9.94 7.78 -7.40
C THR A 47 -9.91 8.76 -8.56
N PHE A 48 -8.88 8.65 -9.41
CA PHE A 48 -8.76 9.41 -10.65
C PHE A 48 -8.41 8.47 -11.81
N LYS A 49 -8.73 8.90 -13.04
CA LYS A 49 -8.28 8.18 -14.22
C LYS A 49 -6.75 8.29 -14.34
N PHE A 50 -6.10 7.18 -14.71
CA PHE A 50 -4.64 7.15 -14.85
C PHE A 50 -4.09 8.17 -15.85
N ASN A 51 -4.83 8.43 -16.94
CA ASN A 51 -4.50 9.42 -17.96
C ASN A 51 -5.31 10.73 -17.80
N GLY A 52 -5.72 11.06 -16.57
CA GLY A 52 -6.43 12.30 -16.24
C GLY A 52 -5.49 13.49 -16.03
N GLU A 53 -6.04 14.71 -16.02
CA GLU A 53 -5.30 15.95 -15.74
C GLU A 53 -4.58 15.88 -14.38
N GLU A 54 -5.17 15.19 -13.40
CA GLU A 54 -4.67 15.06 -12.03
C GLU A 54 -3.29 14.41 -11.95
N ARG A 55 -2.94 13.56 -12.93
CA ARG A 55 -1.66 12.85 -12.96
C ARG A 55 -0.47 13.80 -13.04
N THR A 56 -0.63 14.99 -13.62
CA THR A 56 0.42 15.99 -13.78
C THR A 56 0.11 17.29 -13.04
N TYR A 57 -1.03 17.36 -12.34
CA TYR A 57 -1.51 18.55 -11.64
C TYR A 57 -0.86 18.70 -10.25
N TRP A 58 0.46 18.90 -10.22
CA TRP A 58 1.27 19.00 -9.00
C TRP A 58 1.69 20.44 -8.75
N HIS A 59 0.85 21.21 -8.06
CA HIS A 59 1.17 22.59 -7.71
C HIS A 59 1.47 22.74 -6.22
N PHE A 60 2.44 23.59 -5.88
CA PHE A 60 2.75 24.03 -4.53
C PHE A 60 2.42 25.52 -4.37
N ILE A 61 1.12 25.82 -4.40
CA ILE A 61 0.55 27.15 -4.24
C ILE A 61 -0.59 27.09 -3.21
N PRO A 62 -1.03 28.24 -2.64
CA PRO A 62 -2.23 28.32 -1.80
C PRO A 62 -3.44 27.65 -2.44
N ALA A 63 -4.31 27.06 -1.63
CA ALA A 63 -5.42 26.23 -2.12
C ALA A 63 -6.42 27.03 -2.98
N GLU A 64 -6.64 28.28 -2.61
CA GLU A 64 -7.52 29.24 -3.27
C GLU A 64 -7.05 29.58 -4.69
N MET A 65 -5.75 29.40 -4.98
CA MET A 65 -5.14 29.63 -6.29
C MET A 65 -5.20 28.41 -7.22
N LEU A 66 -5.67 27.25 -6.73
CA LEU A 66 -5.85 26.06 -7.57
C LEU A 66 -7.10 26.19 -8.45
N LYS A 67 -7.10 25.54 -9.62
CA LYS A 67 -8.32 25.31 -10.43
C LYS A 67 -9.39 24.64 -9.57
N GLY A 68 -10.47 25.36 -9.29
CA GLY A 68 -11.56 24.93 -8.41
C GLY A 68 -11.45 25.43 -6.95
N GLY A 69 -10.39 26.15 -6.59
CA GLY A 69 -10.22 26.78 -5.27
C GLY A 69 -9.89 25.82 -4.12
N HIS A 70 -9.60 24.55 -4.42
CA HIS A 70 -9.25 23.54 -3.41
C HIS A 70 -8.45 22.38 -4.02
N ARG A 71 -7.84 21.55 -3.15
CA ARG A 71 -7.21 20.27 -3.55
C ARG A 71 -8.30 19.23 -3.82
N LYS A 72 -8.24 18.61 -5.00
CA LYS A 72 -9.07 17.45 -5.33
C LYS A 72 -8.67 16.24 -4.48
N GLY A 73 -9.63 15.35 -4.19
CA GLY A 73 -9.42 14.13 -3.43
C GLY A 73 -10.36 13.99 -2.23
N LEU A 74 -10.51 12.77 -1.73
CA LEU A 74 -11.20 12.50 -0.47
C LEU A 74 -10.37 13.01 0.71
N GLN A 75 -10.93 13.91 1.52
CA GLN A 75 -10.21 14.47 2.66
C GLN A 75 -10.27 13.52 3.85
N ILE A 76 -9.16 13.38 4.59
CA ILE A 76 -9.07 12.53 5.80
C ILE A 76 -10.16 12.87 6.83
N LYS A 77 -10.58 14.14 6.94
CA LYS A 77 -11.65 14.54 7.86
C LYS A 77 -13.02 13.96 7.49
N GLN A 78 -13.24 13.57 6.23
CA GLN A 78 -14.46 12.94 5.72
C GLN A 78 -14.45 11.42 5.86
N MET A 79 -13.36 10.83 6.38
CA MET A 79 -13.22 9.40 6.58
C MET A 79 -13.60 8.97 8.00
N THR A 80 -14.15 7.77 8.12
CA THR A 80 -14.36 7.05 9.40
C THR A 80 -13.02 6.67 10.04
N GLY A 81 -13.03 6.31 11.33
CA GLY A 81 -11.81 5.86 12.02
C GLY A 81 -11.12 4.69 11.31
N GLN A 82 -11.90 3.71 10.85
CA GLN A 82 -11.38 2.55 10.10
C GLN A 82 -10.71 2.97 8.78
N GLN A 83 -11.34 3.85 8.01
CA GLN A 83 -10.80 4.33 6.73
C GLN A 83 -9.50 5.12 6.91
N ARG A 84 -9.37 5.90 7.99
CA ARG A 84 -8.12 6.59 8.33
C ARG A 84 -7.01 5.60 8.65
N MET A 85 -7.30 4.55 9.43
CA MET A 85 -6.33 3.49 9.72
C MET A 85 -5.85 2.79 8.44
N LEU A 86 -6.78 2.46 7.53
CA LEU A 86 -6.46 1.85 6.23
C LEU A 86 -5.63 2.80 5.35
N THR A 87 -5.91 4.10 5.37
CA THR A 87 -5.11 5.10 4.66
C THR A 87 -3.68 5.16 5.20
N HIS A 88 -3.50 5.16 6.52
CA HIS A 88 -2.17 5.10 7.11
C HIS A 88 -1.45 3.78 6.81
N ALA A 89 -2.17 2.66 6.77
CA ALA A 89 -1.60 1.37 6.38
C ALA A 89 -1.07 1.42 4.94
N LEU A 90 -1.80 2.03 4.01
CA LEU A 90 -1.32 2.27 2.64
C LEU A 90 -0.04 3.12 2.63
N LEU A 91 0.00 4.25 3.34
CA LEU A 91 1.17 5.13 3.35
C LEU A 91 2.43 4.44 3.91
N LYS A 92 2.28 3.57 4.92
CA LYS A 92 3.39 2.78 5.50
C LYS A 92 4.00 1.77 4.52
N THR A 93 3.33 1.43 3.43
CA THR A 93 3.92 0.52 2.44
C THR A 93 5.04 1.17 1.63
N VAL A 94 5.10 2.51 1.56
CA VAL A 94 6.03 3.23 0.66
C VAL A 94 6.81 4.38 1.30
N LEU A 95 6.43 4.85 2.49
CA LEU A 95 7.03 6.03 3.14
C LEU A 95 7.78 5.73 4.46
N SER A 96 7.93 4.45 4.85
CA SER A 96 8.53 4.05 6.13
C SER A 96 9.52 2.92 6.01
#